data_AF-A0A2V9SNF1-F1
#
_entry.id   AF-A0A2V9SNF1-F1
#
_cell.length_a   1.000
_cell.length_b   1.000
_cell.length_c   1.000
_cell.angle_alpha   90.00
_cell.angle_beta   90.00
_cell.angle_gamma   90.00
#
_symmetry.space_group_name_H-M   'P 1'
#
loop_
_entity.id
_entity.type
_entity.pdbx_description
1 polymer ?
#
loop_
_entity_poly.entity_id
_entity_poly.type
_entity_poly.pdbx_seq_one_letter_code
_entity_poly.pdbx_strand_id
1 'polypeptide(L)' 'MLEGVFQPMHLLVIFFIALLVFGPKKLPELGKGIGAGIRALKDGIKDTLPDQEKSASAQPRNPEVHG' A
#
# COMPACT_ATOMS: atom_id res chain seq x y z
N MET A 1 6.90 -27.52 -10.46
CA MET A 1 5.46 -27.51 -10.77
C MET A 1 4.76 -26.19 -10.38
N LEU A 2 5.34 -25.33 -9.52
CA LEU A 2 4.74 -24.05 -9.11
C LEU A 2 5.33 -22.81 -9.80
N GLU A 3 6.51 -22.91 -10.42
CA GLU A 3 7.18 -21.80 -11.13
C GLU A 3 6.35 -21.12 -12.22
N GLY A 4 5.41 -21.84 -12.85
CA GLY A 4 4.55 -21.28 -13.90
C GLY A 4 3.54 -20.26 -13.38
N VAL A 5 3.11 -20.39 -12.12
CA VAL A 5 2.06 -19.54 -11.53
C VAL A 5 2.58 -18.14 -11.19
N PHE A 6 3.88 -18.03 -10.89
CA PHE A 6 4.54 -16.75 -10.62
C PHE A 6 4.91 -15.97 -11.89
N GLN A 7 4.66 -16.51 -13.08
CA GLN A 7 4.87 -15.74 -14.29
C GLN A 7 3.86 -14.56 -14.35
N PRO A 8 4.35 -13.32 -14.55
CA PRO A 8 3.50 -12.12 -14.59
C PRO A 8 2.31 -12.24 -15.56
N MET A 9 2.52 -12.99 -16.65
CA MET A 9 1.49 -13.25 -17.66
C MET A 9 0.31 -14.07 -17.10
N HIS A 10 0.57 -15.10 -16.29
CA HIS A 10 -0.48 -15.91 -15.67
C HIS A 10 -1.29 -15.09 -14.66
N LEU A 11 -0.60 -14.28 -13.84
CA LEU A 11 -1.25 -13.41 -12.88
C LEU A 11 -2.15 -12.38 -13.57
N LEU A 12 -1.72 -11.83 -14.71
CA LEU A 12 -2.50 -10.89 -15.50
C LEU A 12 -3.77 -11.52 -16.08
N VAL A 13 -3.71 -12.77 -16.56
CA VAL A 13 -4.88 -13.52 -17.04
C VAL A 13 -5.88 -13.77 -15.90
N ILE A 14 -5.40 -14.24 -14.74
CA ILE A 14 -6.25 -14.47 -13.56
C ILE A 14 -6.90 -13.16 -13.09
N PHE A 15 -6.12 -12.08 -13.07
CA PHE A 15 -6.61 -10.75 -12.72
C PHE A 15 -7.69 -10.28 -13.70
N PHE A 16 -7.52 -10.53 -15.00
CA PHE A 16 -8.51 -10.20 -16.01
C PHE A 16 -9.83 -10.98 -15.83
N ILE A 17 -9.75 -12.27 -15.51
CA ILE A 17 -10.93 -13.08 -15.20
C ILE A 17 -11.61 -12.59 -13.91
N ALA A 18 -10.85 -12.30 -12.87
CA ALA A 18 -11.37 -11.73 -11.63
C ALA A 18 -12.05 -10.37 -11.88
N LEU A 19 -11.48 -9.53 -12.75
CA LEU A 19 -12.07 -8.27 -13.19
C LEU A 19 -13.39 -8.46 -13.94
N LEU A 20 -13.55 -9.53 -14.71
CA LEU A 20 -14.81 -9.83 -15.40
C LEU A 20 -15.91 -10.29 -14.41
N VAL A 21 -15.53 -11.06 -13.39
CA VAL A 21 -16.47 -11.56 -12.37
C VAL A 21 -16.86 -10.47 -11.37
N PHE A 22 -15.87 -9.77 -10.80
CA PHE A 22 -16.08 -8.75 -9.78
C PHE A 22 -16.31 -7.34 -10.37
N GLY A 23 -15.85 -7.08 -11.58
CA GLY A 23 -15.88 -5.77 -12.22
C GLY A 23 -14.69 -4.88 -11.84
N PRO A 24 -14.13 -4.10 -12.79
CA PRO A 24 -13.01 -3.19 -12.53
C PRO A 24 -13.35 -2.06 -11.55
N LYS A 25 -14.64 -1.76 -11.38
CA LYS A 25 -15.11 -0.77 -10.40
C LYS A 25 -15.05 -1.27 -8.96
N LYS A 26 -15.07 -2.59 -8.72
CA LYS A 26 -15.04 -3.17 -7.37
C LYS A 26 -13.65 -3.28 -6.77
N LEU A 27 -12.60 -3.41 -7.60
CA LEU A 27 -11.21 -3.35 -7.12
C LEU A 27 -10.86 -2.07 -6.34
N PRO A 28 -11.11 -0.85 -6.84
CA PRO A 28 -10.78 0.36 -6.09
C PRO A 28 -11.66 0.54 -4.84
N GLU A 29 -12.89 0.03 -4.86
CA GLU A 29 -13.80 0.04 -3.71
C GLU A 29 -13.26 -0.87 -2.58
N LEU A 30 -12.86 -2.10 -2.92
CA LEU A 30 -12.23 -3.05 -2.00
C LEU A 30 -10.86 -2.55 -1.53
N GLY A 31 -10.05 -2.00 -2.43
CA GLY A 31 -8.73 -1.46 -2.11
C GLY A 31 -8.79 -0.26 -1.15
N LYS A 32 -9.79 0.61 -1.28
CA LYS A 32 -10.03 1.70 -0.32
C LYS A 32 -10.37 1.17 1.07
N GLY A 33 -11.23 0.15 1.17
CA GLY A 33 -11.60 -0.48 2.44
C GLY A 33 -10.41 -1.17 3.11
N ILE A 34 -9.68 -2.00 2.36
CA ILE A 34 -8.47 -2.70 2.84
C ILE A 34 -7.39 -1.67 3.22
N GLY A 35 -7.16 -0.66 2.38
CA GLY A 35 -6.17 0.38 2.62
C GLY A 35 -6.45 1.19 3.90
N ALA A 36 -7.71 1.53 4.14
CA ALA A 36 -8.14 2.19 5.38
C ALA A 36 -7.91 1.28 6.60
N GLY A 37 -8.25 -0.02 6.50
CA GLY A 37 -8.02 -1.00 7.56
C GLY A 37 -6.53 -1.21 7.88
N ILE A 38 -5.68 -1.36 6.85
CA ILE A 38 -4.22 -1.49 7.03
C ILE A 38 -3.65 -0.20 7.64
N ARG A 39 -4.16 0.96 7.25
CA ARG A 39 -3.72 2.24 7.82
C ARG A 39 -4.08 2.35 9.30
N ALA A 40 -5.32 2.04 9.66
CA ALA A 40 -5.76 2.01 11.06
C ALA A 40 -4.96 0.98 11.88
N LEU A 41 -4.67 -0.19 11.31
CA LEU A 41 -3.81 -1.20 11.94
C LEU A 41 -2.39 -0.67 12.15
N LYS A 42 -1.79 -0.04 11.14
CA LYS A 42 -0.44 0.55 11.25
C LYS A 42 -0.40 1.66 12.31
N ASP A 43 -1.40 2.51 12.32
CA ASP A 43 -1.49 3.63 13.26
C ASP A 43 -1.65 3.10 14.70
N GLY A 44 -2.51 2.10 14.93
CA GLY A 44 -2.64 1.47 16.25
C GLY A 44 -1.41 0.68 16.72
N ILE A 45 -0.67 0.05 15.80
CA ILE A 45 0.61 -0.60 16.11
C ILE A 45 1.68 0.46 16.46
N LYS A 46 1.72 1.59 15.75
CA LYS A 46 2.62 2.71 16.05
C LYS A 46 2.34 3.36 17.39
N ASP A 47 1.08 3.47 17.80
CA ASP A 47 0.73 3.99 19.12
C ASP A 47 1.15 3.04 20.26
N THR A 48 1.32 1.75 19.96
CA THR A 48 1.75 0.72 20.93
C THR A 48 3.27 0.58 21.02
N LEU A 49 4.00 0.93 19.96
CA LEU A 49 5.47 0.94 19.92
C LEU A 49 5.98 2.37 20.12
N PRO A 50 6.49 2.75 21.30
CA PRO A 50 7.01 4.09 21.52
C PRO A 50 8.18 4.36 20.56
N ASP A 51 7.98 5.34 19.68
CA ASP A 51 8.95 6.07 18.88
C ASP A 51 9.97 5.23 18.09
N GLN A 52 9.61 4.85 16.86
CA GLN A 52 10.57 4.82 15.76
C GLN A 52 9.86 5.24 14.46
N GLU A 53 10.51 6.15 13.74
CA GLU A 53 10.18 6.61 12.38
C GLU A 53 9.14 7.73 12.22
N LYS A 54 9.49 8.90 12.79
CA LYS A 54 9.24 10.21 12.16
C LYS A 54 10.48 10.66 11.35
N SER A 55 10.97 9.81 10.43
CA SER A 55 12.14 10.12 9.58
C SER A 55 12.01 9.54 8.17
N ALA A 56 10.92 9.84 7.45
CA ALA A 56 10.87 9.57 6.01
C ALA A 56 9.82 10.43 5.27
N SER A 57 9.86 11.75 5.42
CA SER A 57 9.25 12.65 4.43
C SER A 57 9.78 14.08 4.57
N ALA A 58 10.83 14.36 3.80
CA ALA A 58 11.15 15.63 3.18
C ALA A 58 10.85 16.92 3.98
N GLN A 59 11.76 17.31 4.86
CA GLN A 59 11.94 18.72 5.21
C GLN A 59 13.29 19.17 4.62
N PRO A 60 13.32 19.96 3.54
CA PRO A 60 14.54 20.64 3.13
C PRO A 60 14.91 21.60 4.26
N ARG A 61 15.99 21.28 4.97
CA ARG A 61 16.60 22.20 5.94
C ARG A 61 17.14 23.38 5.15
N ASN A 62 16.36 24.46 5.06
CA ASN A 62 16.86 25.76 4.61
C ASN A 62 17.76 26.31 5.73
N PRO A 63 19.08 26.50 5.52
CA PRO A 63 19.91 27.17 6.50
C PRO A 63 19.69 28.68 6.37
N GLU A 64 18.57 29.19 6.91
CA GLU A 64 18.45 30.61 7.23
C GLU A 64 19.17 30.88 8.55
N VAL A 65 20.48 31.05 8.46
CA VAL A 65 21.30 31.60 9.54
C VAL A 65 21.47 33.09 9.24
N HIS A 66 20.70 33.91 9.97
CA HIS A 66 20.96 35.32 10.26
C HIS A 66 22.46 35.50 10.59
N GLY A 67 23.16 36.50 10.07
CA GLY A 67 23.04 37.89 10.53
C GLY A 67 24.13 38.16 11.57
#